data_AF-A0A1M6AZK8-F1
#
_entry.id   AF-A0A1M6AZK8-F1
#
_cell.length_a   1.000
_cell.length_b   1.000
_cell.length_c   1.000
_cell.angle_alpha   90.00
_cell.angle_beta   90.00
_cell.angle_gamma   90.00
#
_symmetry.space_group_name_H-M   'P 1'
#
loop_
_entity.id
_entity.type
_entity.pdbx_description
1 polymer ?
#
loop_
_entity_poly.entity_id
_entity_poly.type
_entity_poly.pdbx_seq_one_letter_code
_entity_poly.pdbx_strand_id
1 'polypeptide(L)' 'MKLVHLVQVFNDVEADIVEGLLKDCGIVSIRKYKGAKGYMKVVMGTAMGVDIYVKPEDYKEAKEILESINLNEE' A
#
# COMPACT_ATOMS: atom_id res chain seq x y z
N MET A 1 5.70 -5.56 -17.38
CA MET A 1 4.62 -5.86 -16.41
C MET A 1 3.95 -4.54 -16.05
N LYS A 2 2.66 -4.37 -16.33
CA LYS A 2 1.92 -3.13 -16.01
C LYS A 2 1.43 -3.22 -14.57
N LEU A 3 1.59 -2.14 -13.81
CA LEU A 3 1.12 -2.04 -12.42
C LEU A 3 0.16 -0.86 -12.32
N VAL A 4 -0.87 -1.00 -11.48
CA VAL A 4 -1.84 0.06 -11.20
C VAL A 4 -1.76 0.45 -9.73
N HIS A 5 -1.90 1.74 -9.47
CA HIS A 5 -1.91 2.28 -8.11
C HIS A 5 -3.17 1.80 -7.39
N LEU A 6 -3.01 1.25 -6.19
CA LEU A 6 -4.10 0.77 -5.35
C LEU A 6 -4.44 1.79 -4.28
N VAL A 7 -3.46 2.13 -3.43
CA VAL A 7 -3.64 3.01 -2.28
C VAL A 7 -2.31 3.66 -1.90
N GLN A 8 -2.37 4.83 -1.26
CA GLN A 8 -1.22 5.44 -0.58
C GLN A 8 -1.46 5.35 0.92
N VAL A 9 -0.52 4.75 1.65
CA VAL A 9 -0.53 4.66 3.12
C VAL A 9 0.51 5.62 3.71
N PHE A 10 0.41 5.91 5.00
CA PHE A 10 1.22 6.92 5.66
C PHE A 10 2.65 6.47 5.94
N ASN A 11 2.85 5.21 6.30
CA ASN A 11 4.15 4.70 6.74
C ASN A 11 4.37 3.22 6.36
N ASP A 12 5.55 2.69 6.71
CA ASP A 12 5.93 1.30 6.46
C ASP A 12 5.04 0.29 7.21
N VAL A 13 4.54 0.64 8.40
CA VAL A 13 3.70 -0.26 9.22
C VAL A 13 2.36 -0.50 8.55
N GLU A 14 1.69 0.57 8.12
CA GLU A 14 0.45 0.47 7.34
C GLU A 14 0.68 -0.26 6.01
N ALA A 15 1.85 -0.05 5.39
CA ALA A 15 2.19 -0.75 4.16
C ALA A 15 2.32 -2.26 4.40
N ASP A 16 3.04 -2.67 5.44
CA ASP A 16 3.21 -4.09 5.79
C ASP A 16 1.86 -4.75 6.11
N ILE A 17 0.92 -4.02 6.76
CA ILE A 17 -0.44 -4.50 7.01
C ILE A 17 -1.18 -4.76 5.69
N VAL A 18 -1.19 -3.78 4.78
CA VAL A 18 -1.86 -3.92 3.48
C VAL A 18 -1.24 -5.03 2.64
N GLU A 19 0.09 -5.10 2.56
CA GLU A 19 0.77 -6.15 1.80
C GLU A 19 0.51 -7.54 2.39
N GLY A 20 0.45 -7.66 3.73
CA GLY A 20 0.10 -8.91 4.41
C GLY A 20 -1.31 -9.39 4.06
N LEU A 21 -2.29 -8.50 4.12
CA LEU A 21 -3.69 -8.80 3.78
C LEU A 21 -3.85 -9.24 2.32
N LEU A 22 -3.25 -8.50 1.39
CA LEU A 22 -3.29 -8.84 -0.03
C LEU A 22 -2.61 -10.19 -0.29
N LYS A 23 -1.49 -10.45 0.37
CA LYS A 23 -0.75 -11.70 0.25
C LYS A 23 -1.54 -12.90 0.76
N ASP A 24 -2.28 -12.77 1.85
CA ASP A 24 -3.15 -13.84 2.38
C ASP A 24 -4.29 -14.19 1.40
N CYS A 25 -4.73 -13.22 0.60
CA CYS A 25 -5.66 -13.43 -0.52
C CYS A 25 -4.97 -13.87 -1.83
N GLY A 26 -3.65 -14.08 -1.84
CA GLY A 26 -2.90 -14.50 -3.02
C GLY A 26 -2.57 -13.37 -4.01
N ILE A 27 -2.79 -12.12 -3.63
CA ILE A 27 -2.54 -10.94 -4.47
C ILE A 27 -1.12 -10.43 -4.22
N VAL A 28 -0.35 -10.27 -5.31
CA VAL A 28 1.01 -9.74 -5.24
C VAL A 28 0.99 -8.21 -5.32
N SER A 29 1.50 -7.56 -4.28
CA SER A 29 1.67 -6.10 -4.21
C SER A 29 3.12 -5.67 -4.41
N ILE A 30 3.31 -4.41 -4.83
CA ILE A 30 4.60 -3.74 -4.91
C ILE A 30 4.47 -2.36 -4.28
N ARG A 31 5.29 -2.10 -3.26
CA ARG A 31 5.45 -0.77 -2.67
C ARG A 31 6.39 0.14 -3.47
N LYS A 32 6.06 1.42 -3.54
CA LYS A 32 6.94 2.49 -4.01
C LYS A 32 6.93 3.65 -3.02
N TYR A 33 8.12 4.12 -2.68
CA TYR A 33 8.30 5.27 -1.81
C TYR A 33 8.34 6.56 -2.64
N LYS A 34 7.51 7.54 -2.29
CA LYS A 34 7.65 8.90 -2.82
C LYS A 34 8.83 9.58 -2.13
N GLY A 35 9.82 10.03 -2.91
CA GLY A 35 10.90 10.88 -2.43
C GLY A 35 12.25 10.20 -2.21
N ALA A 36 13.29 11.03 -2.11
CA ALA A 36 14.70 10.62 -2.07
C ALA A 36 15.02 9.80 -0.81
N LYS A 37 15.27 8.50 -1.03
CA LYS A 37 16.05 7.55 -0.19
C LYS A 37 16.26 7.99 1.27
N GLY A 38 15.46 7.46 2.21
CA GLY A 38 15.77 7.27 3.64
C GLY A 38 16.15 8.48 4.50
N TYR A 39 17.14 9.28 4.09
CA TYR A 39 17.64 10.48 4.74
C TYR A 39 16.55 11.54 4.95
N MET A 40 15.59 11.64 4.04
CA MET A 40 14.49 12.62 4.18
C MET A 40 13.58 12.32 5.38
N LYS A 41 13.37 11.03 5.72
CA LYS A 41 12.62 10.61 6.91
C LYS A 41 13.33 11.05 8.20
N VAL A 42 14.66 10.98 8.20
CA VAL A 42 15.50 11.37 9.35
C VAL A 42 15.55 12.89 9.54
N VAL A 43 15.59 13.66 8.44
CA VAL A 43 15.73 15.12 8.50
C VAL A 43 14.40 15.83 8.70
N MET A 44 13.32 15.35 8.05
CA MET A 44 12.06 16.08 7.96
C MET A 44 11.03 15.65 9.02
N GLY A 45 11.26 14.53 9.70
CA GLY A 45 10.37 14.00 10.73
C GLY A 45 9.03 13.44 10.22
N THR A 46 8.72 13.60 8.93
CA THR A 46 7.47 13.14 8.31
C THR A 46 7.71 11.88 7.49
N ALA A 47 6.86 10.87 7.69
CA ALA A 47 6.81 9.73 6.79
C ALA A 47 6.31 10.22 5.42
N MET A 48 7.15 10.05 4.38
CA MET A 48 6.68 10.22 3.01
C MET A 48 5.89 8.96 2.66
N GLY A 49 4.59 9.13 2.42
CA GLY A 49 3.66 8.03 2.23
C GLY A 49 4.15 6.96 1.24
N VAL A 50 3.70 5.74 1.46
CA VAL A 50 4.06 4.56 0.68
C VAL A 50 2.93 4.28 -0.30
N ASP A 51 3.21 4.31 -1.58
CA ASP A 51 2.24 3.92 -2.61
C ASP A 51 2.31 2.41 -2.82
N ILE A 52 1.15 1.75 -2.81
CA ILE A 52 1.01 0.32 -3.05
C ILE A 52 0.41 0.11 -4.42
N TYR A 53 0.99 -0.82 -5.17
CA TYR A 53 0.58 -1.17 -6.53
C TYR A 53 0.28 -2.65 -6.64
N VAL A 54 -0.64 -3.00 -7.53
CA VAL A 54 -1.01 -4.38 -7.87
C VAL A 54 -1.07 -4.55 -9.39
N LYS A 55 -1.23 -5.78 -9.88
CA LYS A 55 -1.53 -5.99 -11.29
C LYS A 55 -2.93 -5.45 -11.62
N PRO A 56 -3.19 -5.02 -12.87
CA PRO A 56 -4.51 -4.56 -13.29
C PRO A 56 -5.61 -5.61 -13.09
N GLU A 57 -5.29 -6.90 -13.24
CA GLU A 57 -6.23 -8.01 -13.07
C GLU A 57 -6.70 -8.16 -11.61
N ASP A 58 -5.82 -7.88 -10.65
CA ASP A 58 -6.08 -8.04 -9.21
C ASP A 58 -6.66 -6.76 -8.58
N TYR A 59 -6.71 -5.64 -9.31
CA TYR A 59 -7.06 -4.33 -8.75
C TYR A 59 -8.43 -4.30 -8.08
N LYS A 60 -9.42 -4.90 -8.74
CA LYS A 60 -10.80 -4.87 -8.25
C LYS A 60 -10.91 -5.62 -6.92
N GLU A 61 -10.38 -6.84 -6.89
CA GLU A 61 -10.38 -7.69 -5.69
C GLU A 61 -9.57 -7.07 -4.55
N ALA A 62 -8.37 -6.56 -4.86
CA ALA A 62 -7.53 -5.86 -3.90
C ALA A 62 -8.24 -4.65 -3.26
N LYS A 63 -9.02 -3.91 -4.07
CA LYS A 63 -9.79 -2.77 -3.58
C LYS A 63 -10.95 -3.20 -2.70
N GLU A 64 -11.70 -4.23 -3.08
CA GLU A 64 -12.81 -4.78 -2.29
C GLU A 64 -12.32 -5.29 -0.92
N ILE A 65 -11.15 -5.95 -0.87
CA ILE A 65 -10.51 -6.38 0.39
C ILE A 65 -10.23 -5.17 1.29
N LEU A 66 -9.59 -4.12 0.75
CA LEU A 66 -9.27 -2.94 1.54
C LEU A 66 -10.52 -2.20 2.04
N GLU A 67 -11.55 -2.08 1.20
CA GLU A 67 -12.82 -1.46 1.60
C GLU A 67 -13.52 -2.27 2.69
N SER A 68 -13.53 -3.61 2.59
CA SER A 68 -14.16 -4.49 3.59
C SER A 68 -13.57 -4.37 5.01
N ILE A 69 -12.30 -3.97 5.10
CA ILE A 69 -11.60 -3.82 6.38
C ILE A 69 -11.87 -2.43 6.98
N ASN A 70 -11.96 -1.39 6.14
CA ASN A 70 -12.32 -0.03 6.57
C ASN A 70 -13.81 0.12 6.91
N LEU A 71 -14.68 -0.76 6.41
CA LEU A 71 -16.14 -0.73 6.65
C LEU A 71 -16.57 -1.22 8.05
N ASN A 72 -15.63 -1.54 8.95
CA ASN A 72 -15.95 -1.99 10.31
C ASN A 72 -15.83 -0.88 11.37
N GLU A 73 -15.77 0.39 10.96
CA GLU A 73 -15.79 1.57 11.85
C GLU A 73 -17.19 2.22 11.95
N GLU A 74 -18.25 1.43 12.18
CA GLU A 74 -19.56 1.94 12.65
C GLU A 74 -19.63 2.01 14.18
#